data_AF-A0A922LPF6-F1
#
_entry.id   AF-A0A922LPF6-F1
#
_cell.length_a   1.000
_cell.length_b   1.000
_cell.length_c   1.000
_cell.angle_alpha   90.00
_cell.angle_beta   90.00
_cell.angle_gamma   90.00
#
_symmetry.space_group_name_H-M   'P 1'
#
loop_
_entity.id
_entity.type
_entity.pdbx_description
1 polymer ?
#
loop_
_entity_poly.entity_id
_entity_poly.type
_entity_poly.pdbx_seq_one_letter_code
_entity_poly.pdbx_strand_id
1 'polypeptide(L)'
;MLRCVKTSDLFRNGRVPSAKIHEKEIISALKNRDFSALAEATMRESNQLHALCLDTWPPCIYLNELSHSIMDFVHNINNYFMKNVCNQRFGFVERDCILLLNSN
;
A
#
# COMPACT_ATOMS: atom_id res chain seq x y z
N MET A 1 4.92 -12.60 -9.30
CA MET A 1 6.13 -12.35 -8.49
C MET A 1 7.46 -12.80 -9.13
N LEU A 2 7.63 -14.06 -9.59
CA LEU A 2 8.94 -14.53 -10.10
C LEU A 2 9.56 -13.66 -11.21
N ARG A 3 8.72 -13.02 -12.03
CA ARG A 3 9.16 -12.07 -13.07
C ARG A 3 9.76 -10.80 -12.47
N CYS A 4 9.08 -10.19 -11.52
CA CYS A 4 9.53 -9.00 -10.79
C CYS A 4 10.92 -9.21 -10.17
N VAL A 5 11.14 -10.36 -9.52
CA VAL A 5 12.46 -10.71 -8.95
C VAL A 5 13.57 -10.76 -10.02
N LYS A 6 13.24 -11.18 -11.24
CA LYS A 6 14.20 -11.37 -12.34
C LYS A 6 14.46 -10.10 -13.14
N THR A 7 13.52 -9.18 -13.22
CA THR A 7 13.58 -8.06 -14.18
C THR A 7 13.45 -6.68 -13.56
N SER A 8 12.97 -6.56 -12.31
CA SER A 8 12.80 -5.25 -11.65
C SER A 8 14.05 -4.89 -10.86
N ASP A 9 14.64 -3.75 -11.19
CA ASP A 9 15.75 -3.17 -10.43
C ASP A 9 15.26 -2.51 -9.13
N LEU A 10 14.04 -1.95 -9.14
CA LEU A 10 13.41 -1.44 -7.92
C LEU A 10 13.18 -2.56 -6.89
N PHE A 11 12.91 -3.78 -7.33
CA PHE A 11 12.76 -4.91 -6.42
C PHE A 11 14.09 -5.24 -5.73
N ARG A 12 15.19 -5.33 -6.50
CA ARG A 12 16.50 -5.70 -5.96
C ARG A 12 17.09 -4.64 -5.05
N ASN A 13 17.04 -3.38 -5.49
CA ASN A 13 17.74 -2.28 -4.83
C ASN A 13 16.85 -1.52 -3.84
N GLY A 14 15.53 -1.50 -4.07
CA GLY A 14 14.57 -0.80 -3.22
C GLY A 14 13.85 -1.73 -2.24
N ARG A 15 13.15 -2.75 -2.75
CA ARG A 15 12.25 -3.57 -1.93
C ARG A 15 12.98 -4.43 -0.90
N VAL A 16 14.10 -5.05 -1.26
CA VAL A 16 14.86 -5.92 -0.35
C VAL A 16 15.28 -5.18 0.94
N PRO A 17 15.86 -3.97 0.88
CA PRO A 17 16.17 -3.21 2.09
C PRO A 17 14.92 -2.59 2.76
N SER A 18 13.92 -2.13 1.99
CA SER A 18 12.74 -1.44 2.56
C SER A 18 11.79 -2.38 3.31
N ALA A 19 11.71 -3.65 2.93
CA ALA A 19 10.77 -4.61 3.51
C ALA A 19 10.91 -4.74 5.04
N LYS A 20 12.15 -4.80 5.55
CA LYS A 20 12.40 -4.90 7.00
C LYS A 20 12.05 -3.61 7.75
N ILE A 21 12.11 -2.47 7.08
CA ILE A 21 11.77 -1.17 7.67
C ILE A 21 10.25 -1.09 7.80
N HIS A 22 9.53 -1.35 6.72
CA HIS A 22 8.06 -1.32 6.69
C HIS A 22 7.46 -2.35 7.67
N GLU A 23 8.05 -3.55 7.78
CA GLU A 23 7.62 -4.55 8.76
C GLU A 23 7.68 -3.99 10.20
N LYS A 24 8.78 -3.31 10.57
CA LYS A 24 8.93 -2.72 11.90
C LYS A 24 7.92 -1.60 12.15
N GLU A 25 7.70 -0.74 11.15
CA GLU A 25 6.72 0.35 11.23
C GLU A 25 5.31 -0.19 11.48
N ILE A 26 4.88 -1.18 10.70
CA ILE A 26 3.56 -1.82 10.84
C ILE A 26 3.42 -2.51 12.21
N ILE A 27 4.43 -3.27 12.65
CA ILE A 27 4.42 -3.93 13.96
C ILE A 27 4.34 -2.89 15.09
N SER A 28 5.07 -1.78 14.97
CA SER A 28 5.05 -0.71 15.97
C SER A 28 3.68 -0.02 16.05
N ALA A 29 3.06 0.25 14.90
CA ALA A 29 1.73 0.83 14.83
C ALA A 29 0.67 -0.11 15.43
N LEU A 30 0.77 -1.41 15.17
CA LEU A 30 -0.09 -2.44 15.78
C LEU A 30 0.07 -2.49 17.31
N LYS A 31 1.31 -2.47 17.80
CA LYS A 31 1.60 -2.49 19.25
C LYS A 31 1.05 -1.25 19.96
N ASN A 32 1.22 -0.08 19.35
CA ASN A 32 0.76 1.19 19.89
C ASN A 32 -0.74 1.42 19.68
N ARG A 33 -1.44 0.52 18.98
CA ARG A 33 -2.83 0.68 18.52
C ARG A 33 -3.04 1.99 17.77
N ASP A 34 -2.00 2.45 17.08
CA ASP A 34 -2.05 3.67 16.28
C ASP A 34 -2.56 3.33 14.89
N PHE A 35 -3.88 3.47 14.71
CA PHE A 35 -4.49 3.25 13.41
C PHE A 35 -3.99 4.25 12.37
N SER A 36 -3.65 5.48 12.74
CA SER A 36 -3.24 6.49 11.77
C SER A 36 -1.92 6.11 11.12
N ALA A 37 -0.96 5.68 11.94
CA ALA A 37 0.32 5.14 11.47
C ALA A 37 0.14 3.82 10.70
N LEU A 38 -0.75 2.94 11.16
CA LEU A 38 -1.03 1.67 10.48
C LEU A 38 -1.64 1.89 9.09
N ALA A 39 -2.58 2.83 8.99
CA ALA A 39 -3.25 3.21 7.76
C ALA A 39 -2.27 3.73 6.72
N GLU A 40 -1.42 4.68 7.11
CA GLU A 40 -0.40 5.23 6.24
C GLU A 40 0.60 4.17 5.78
N ALA A 41 1.13 3.37 6.70
CA ALA A 41 2.09 2.32 6.39
C ALA A 41 1.49 1.29 5.42
N THR A 42 0.22 0.91 5.62
CA THR A 42 -0.48 -0.04 4.75
C THR A 42 -0.71 0.52 3.34
N MET A 43 -1.10 1.80 3.22
CA MET A 43 -1.29 2.45 1.91
C MET A 43 0.05 2.55 1.16
N ARG A 44 1.11 3.01 1.83
CA ARG A 44 2.46 3.10 1.23
C ARG A 44 2.98 1.74 0.78
N GLU A 45 2.77 0.71 1.58
CA GLU A 45 3.16 -0.66 1.27
C GLU A 45 2.43 -1.20 0.03
N SER A 46 1.11 -0.97 -0.06
CA SER A 46 0.32 -1.31 -1.24
C SER A 46 0.87 -0.62 -2.49
N ASN A 47 1.12 0.68 -2.42
CA ASN A 47 1.63 1.48 -3.54
C ASN A 47 3.00 0.99 -4.01
N GLN A 48 3.90 0.68 -3.07
CA GLN A 48 5.22 0.15 -3.39
C GLN A 48 5.11 -1.20 -4.14
N LEU A 49 4.21 -2.09 -3.72
CA LEU A 49 4.01 -3.37 -4.41
C LEU A 49 3.53 -3.20 -5.85
N HIS A 50 2.61 -2.27 -6.11
CA HIS A 50 2.15 -1.98 -7.47
C HIS A 50 3.23 -1.30 -8.32
N ALA A 51 4.05 -0.41 -7.75
CA ALA A 51 5.19 0.19 -8.43
C ALA A 51 6.22 -0.86 -8.89
N LEU A 52 6.50 -1.88 -8.06
CA LEU A 52 7.37 -2.99 -8.42
C LEU A 52 6.80 -3.86 -9.56
N CYS A 53 5.47 -3.99 -9.61
CA CYS A 53 4.81 -4.69 -10.70
C CYS A 53 4.88 -3.90 -12.01
N LEU A 54 4.80 -2.56 -11.94
CA LEU A 54 4.96 -1.67 -13.09
C LEU A 54 6.40 -1.66 -13.62
N ASP A 55 7.40 -1.73 -12.73
CA ASP A 55 8.84 -1.81 -13.08
C ASP A 55 9.28 -3.17 -13.65
N THR A 56 8.41 -4.18 -13.59
CA THR A 56 8.70 -5.51 -14.15
C THR A 56 8.66 -5.47 -15.68
N TRP A 57 9.42 -6.34 -16.37
CA TRP A 57 9.35 -6.47 -17.84
C TRP A 57 8.94 -7.87 -18.30
N PRO A 58 7.90 -8.02 -19.16
CA PRO A 58 6.90 -7.00 -19.50
C PRO A 58 6.09 -6.55 -18.27
N PRO A 59 5.58 -5.30 -18.26
CA PRO A 59 4.93 -4.71 -17.09
C PRO A 59 3.71 -5.50 -16.64
N CYS A 60 3.53 -5.57 -15.32
CA CYS A 60 2.37 -6.16 -14.68
C CYS A 60 1.50 -5.04 -14.10
N ILE A 61 0.44 -4.67 -14.82
CA ILE A 61 -0.51 -3.64 -14.38
C ILE A 61 -1.68 -4.33 -13.67
N TYR A 62 -1.88 -3.98 -12.40
CA TYR A 62 -2.97 -4.51 -11.56
C TYR A 62 -3.99 -3.44 -11.16
N LEU A 63 -3.61 -2.17 -11.20
CA LEU A 63 -4.51 -1.06 -10.88
C LEU A 63 -5.25 -0.65 -12.16
N ASN A 64 -6.55 -0.45 -12.03
CA ASN A 64 -7.41 0.08 -13.09
C ASN A 64 -7.87 1.51 -12.72
N GLU A 65 -8.59 2.18 -13.62
CA GLU A 65 -9.06 3.56 -13.39
C GLU A 65 -9.96 3.66 -12.14
N LEU A 66 -10.74 2.61 -11.85
CA LEU A 66 -11.56 2.53 -10.64
C LEU A 66 -10.67 2.45 -9.38
N SER A 67 -9.60 1.64 -9.42
CA SER A 67 -8.62 1.57 -8.33
C SER A 67 -8.04 2.95 -8.04
N HIS A 68 -7.61 3.69 -9.06
CA HIS A 68 -7.10 5.05 -8.90
C HIS A 68 -8.15 6.00 -8.30
N SER A 69 -9.39 5.91 -8.75
CA SER A 69 -10.50 6.70 -8.20
C SER A 69 -10.74 6.43 -6.71
N ILE A 70 -10.60 5.18 -6.27
CA ILE A 70 -10.74 4.82 -4.85
C ILE A 70 -9.55 5.35 -4.03
N MET A 71 -8.33 5.32 -4.58
CA MET A 71 -7.15 5.90 -3.91
C MET A 71 -7.36 7.39 -3.64
N ASP A 72 -7.80 8.12 -4.66
CA ASP A 72 -8.10 9.55 -4.54
C ASP A 72 -9.21 9.81 -3.53
N PHE A 73 -10.25 8.98 -3.54
CA PHE A 73 -11.35 9.07 -2.56
C PHE A 73 -10.86 8.87 -1.11
N VAL A 74 -10.02 7.87 -0.87
CA VAL A 74 -9.44 7.58 0.46
C VAL A 74 -8.53 8.72 0.92
N HIS A 75 -7.70 9.27 0.03
CA HIS A 75 -6.87 10.45 0.35
C HIS A 75 -7.71 11.69 0.65
N ASN A 76 -8.80 11.91 -0.10
CA ASN A 76 -9.71 13.03 0.13
C ASN A 76 -10.44 12.93 1.47
N ILE A 77 -10.89 11.74 1.87
CA ILE A 77 -11.49 11.51 3.18
C ILE A 77 -10.48 11.79 4.29
N ASN A 78 -9.27 11.24 4.18
CA ASN A 78 -8.23 11.43 5.21
C ASN A 78 -7.83 12.90 5.36
N ASN A 79 -7.76 13.66 4.25
CA ASN A 79 -7.54 15.10 4.28
C ASN A 79 -8.70 15.86 4.91
N TYR A 80 -9.94 15.49 4.60
CA TYR A 80 -11.12 16.15 5.16
C TYR A 80 -11.18 16.04 6.70
N PHE A 81 -10.84 14.87 7.23
CA PHE A 81 -10.83 14.64 8.68
C PHE A 81 -9.51 15.05 9.37
N MET A 82 -8.51 15.55 8.62
CA MET A 82 -7.15 15.87 9.10
C MET A 82 -6.51 14.73 9.92
N LYS A 83 -6.92 13.50 9.64
CA LYS A 83 -6.54 12.28 10.35
C LYS A 83 -6.76 11.10 9.41
N ASN A 84 -5.88 10.10 9.46
CA ASN A 84 -6.08 8.87 8.69
C ASN A 84 -7.22 8.05 9.33
N VAL A 85 -8.44 8.22 8.80
CA VAL A 85 -9.66 7.53 9.22
C VAL A 85 -9.85 6.24 8.42
N CYS A 86 -9.38 6.22 7.18
CA CYS A 86 -9.50 5.10 6.27
C CYS A 86 -8.15 4.73 5.65
N ASN A 87 -7.99 3.45 5.33
CA ASN A 87 -6.87 2.98 4.52
C ASN A 87 -7.37 2.09 3.39
N GLN A 88 -6.56 2.03 2.34
CA GLN A 88 -6.77 1.13 1.22
C GLN A 88 -5.62 0.16 1.09
N ARG A 89 -5.96 -1.10 0.83
CA ARG A 89 -5.02 -2.13 0.42
C ARG A 89 -5.56 -2.82 -0.81
N PHE A 90 -4.75 -2.88 -1.85
CA PHE A 90 -5.03 -3.64 -3.05
C PHE A 90 -4.32 -4.98 -3.01
N GLY A 91 -5.07 -6.04 -3.31
CA GLY A 91 -4.50 -7.37 -3.53
C GLY A 91 -3.92 -7.54 -4.94
N PHE A 92 -3.17 -8.63 -5.16
CA PHE A 92 -2.67 -9.05 -6.48
C PHE A 92 -3.77 -9.60 -7.42
N VAL A 93 -5.01 -9.65 -6.95
CA VAL A 93 -6.22 -9.98 -7.69
C VAL A 93 -7.20 -8.91 -7.26
N GLU A 94 -7.79 -8.16 -8.19
CA GLU A 94 -8.68 -6.98 -8.05
C GLU A 94 -9.70 -7.08 -6.90
N ARG A 95 -9.20 -7.03 -5.67
CA ARG A 95 -9.96 -7.08 -4.43
C ARG A 95 -9.48 -5.88 -3.66
N ASP A 96 -10.35 -4.88 -3.66
CA ASP A 96 -10.16 -3.64 -2.96
C ASP A 96 -10.58 -3.87 -1.51
N CYS A 97 -9.61 -3.91 -0.60
CA CYS A 97 -9.90 -3.95 0.82
C CYS A 97 -9.75 -2.53 1.39
N ILE A 98 -10.86 -1.92 1.78
CA ILE A 98 -10.88 -0.66 2.52
C ILE A 98 -11.08 -1.00 4.00
N LEU A 99 -10.15 -0.59 4.86
CA LEU A 99 -10.35 -0.66 6.32
C LEU A 99 -10.74 0.72 6.83
N LEU A 100 -11.87 0.78 7.52
CA LEU A 100 -12.38 1.98 8.18
C LEU A 100 -12.17 1.86 9.68
N LEU A 101 -11.76 2.96 10.32
CA LEU A 101 -11.85 3.08 11.77
C LEU A 101 -13.32 3.07 12.18
N ASN A 102 -13.74 2.01 12.86
CA ASN A 102 -15.01 2.02 13.57
C ASN A 102 -14.81 2.87 14.84
N SER A 103 -15.43 4.05 14.86
CA SER A 103 -15.51 4.87 16.06
C SER A 103 -16.61 4.28 16.95
N ASN A 104 -16.21 3.57 18.00
CA ASN A 104 -17.06 3.33 19.18
C ASN A 104 -16.69 4.35 20.25
#